data_AF-A0A552VBU7-F1
#
_entry.id   AF-A0A552VBU7-F1
#
_cell.length_a   1.000
_cell.length_b   1.000
_cell.length_c   1.000
_cell.angle_alpha   90.00
_cell.angle_beta   90.00
_cell.angle_gamma   90.00
#
_symmetry.space_group_name_H-M   'P 1'
#
loop_
_entity.id
_entity.type
_entity.pdbx_description
1 polymer ?
#
loop_
_entity_poly.entity_id
_entity_poly.type
_entity_poly.pdbx_seq_one_letter_code
_entity_poly.pdbx_strand_id
1 'polypeptide(L)'
;MDRLKELKEAKTAAEQVIDRIDNATKSLDSAESLGLWDIFGGGFFSSWIKRDKIQQANADINEISSSLDTLNKELEDVNMHLPAEISDTFADNVFDMWFDNIFTDLRVQGEIKDKLVELKAFRYSIINLINNLNAEITELEK
;
A
#
# COMPACT_ATOMS: atom_id res chain seq x y z
N MET A 1 18.78 20.50 -4.56
CA MET A 1 17.87 19.64 -5.35
C MET A 1 16.76 20.52 -5.91
N ASP A 2 16.24 20.17 -7.08
CA ASP A 2 15.16 20.93 -7.74
C ASP A 2 13.82 20.42 -7.20
N ARG A 3 13.00 21.27 -6.59
CA ARG A 3 11.71 20.89 -5.99
C ARG A 3 10.82 20.13 -6.98
N LEU A 4 10.85 20.51 -8.26
CA LEU A 4 10.07 19.84 -9.30
C LEU A 4 10.55 18.40 -9.52
N LYS A 5 11.86 18.15 -9.38
CA LYS A 5 12.45 16.82 -9.49
C LYS A 5 12.01 15.95 -8.30
N GLU A 6 12.11 16.45 -7.08
CA GLU A 6 11.74 15.70 -5.87
C GLU A 6 10.24 15.34 -5.87
N LEU A 7 9.36 16.26 -6.28
CA LEU A 7 7.93 15.96 -6.43
C LEU A 7 7.64 14.86 -7.47
N LYS A 8 8.43 14.81 -8.56
CA LYS A 8 8.32 13.76 -9.59
C LYS A 8 8.83 12.41 -9.08
N GLU A 9 9.88 12.42 -8.26
CA GLU A 9 10.40 11.22 -7.60
C GLU A 9 9.39 10.67 -6.58
N ALA A 10 8.82 11.53 -5.73
CA ALA A 10 7.75 11.16 -4.81
C ALA A 10 6.51 10.60 -5.52
N LYS A 11 6.10 11.22 -6.65
CA LYS A 11 5.01 10.70 -7.47
C LYS A 11 5.33 9.30 -8.02
N THR A 12 6.53 9.12 -8.55
CA THR A 12 6.97 7.83 -9.10
C THR A 12 6.98 6.74 -8.03
N ALA A 13 7.46 7.06 -6.81
CA ALA A 13 7.41 6.14 -5.68
C ALA A 13 5.97 5.80 -5.27
N ALA A 14 5.05 6.76 -5.29
CA ALA A 14 3.64 6.53 -4.98
C ALA A 14 2.95 5.64 -6.03
N GLU A 15 3.26 5.82 -7.32
CA GLU A 15 2.78 4.94 -8.39
C GLU A 15 3.29 3.50 -8.22
N GLN A 16 4.55 3.32 -7.82
CA GLN A 16 5.09 2.00 -7.49
C GLN A 16 4.35 1.34 -6.32
N VAL A 17 3.97 2.10 -5.30
CA VAL A 17 3.14 1.58 -4.18
C VAL A 17 1.79 1.08 -4.69
N ILE A 18 1.12 1.81 -5.59
CA ILE A 18 -0.14 1.36 -6.20
C ILE A 18 0.04 0.03 -6.93
N ASP A 19 1.10 -0.11 -7.72
CA ASP A 19 1.38 -1.36 -8.45
C ASP A 19 1.57 -2.54 -7.49
N ARG A 20 2.25 -2.33 -6.35
CA ARG A 20 2.42 -3.36 -5.31
C ARG A 20 1.10 -3.72 -4.66
N ILE A 21 0.28 -2.73 -4.31
CA ILE A 21 -1.06 -2.96 -3.72
C ILE A 21 -1.94 -3.73 -4.69
N ASP A 22 -1.91 -3.41 -5.99
CA ASP A 22 -2.71 -4.08 -7.02
C ASP A 22 -2.28 -5.54 -7.20
N ASN A 23 -0.97 -5.82 -7.12
CA ASN A 23 -0.46 -7.19 -7.16
C ASN A 23 -0.86 -7.98 -5.91
N ALA A 24 -0.66 -7.43 -4.72
CA ALA A 24 -1.06 -8.06 -3.46
C ALA A 24 -2.56 -8.34 -3.41
N THR A 25 -3.38 -7.38 -3.85
CA THR A 25 -4.85 -7.53 -3.89
C THR A 25 -5.25 -8.69 -4.79
N LYS A 26 -4.62 -8.85 -5.97
CA LYS A 26 -4.90 -9.99 -6.86
C LYS A 26 -4.48 -11.33 -6.25
N SER A 27 -3.32 -11.39 -5.60
CA SER A 27 -2.84 -12.59 -4.91
C SER A 27 -3.77 -13.01 -3.77
N LEU A 28 -4.19 -12.04 -2.94
CA LEU A 28 -5.08 -12.25 -1.80
C LEU A 28 -6.50 -12.66 -2.23
N ASP A 29 -7.05 -12.05 -3.27
CA ASP A 29 -8.38 -12.39 -3.83
C ASP A 29 -8.39 -13.83 -4.38
N SER A 30 -7.27 -14.24 -5.01
CA SER A 30 -7.05 -15.62 -5.43
C SER A 30 -6.91 -16.58 -4.23
N ALA A 31 -6.30 -16.14 -3.13
CA ALA A 31 -6.16 -16.93 -1.91
C ALA A 31 -7.49 -17.08 -1.14
N GLU A 32 -8.33 -16.04 -1.12
CA GLU A 32 -9.68 -16.06 -0.54
C GLU A 32 -10.57 -17.05 -1.30
N SER A 33 -10.62 -16.94 -2.63
CA SER A 33 -11.47 -17.79 -3.47
C SER A 33 -11.10 -19.28 -3.37
N LEU A 34 -9.82 -19.63 -3.37
CA LEU A 34 -9.36 -21.01 -3.15
C LEU A 34 -9.78 -21.57 -1.78
N GLY A 35 -9.81 -20.74 -0.74
CA GLY A 35 -10.28 -21.11 0.60
C GLY A 35 -11.77 -21.40 0.69
N LEU A 36 -12.59 -20.68 -0.07
CA LEU A 36 -14.02 -20.91 -0.11
C LEU A 36 -14.36 -22.23 -0.83
N TRP A 37 -13.59 -22.61 -1.86
CA TRP A 37 -13.73 -23.90 -2.53
C TRP A 37 -13.52 -25.10 -1.60
N ASP A 38 -12.64 -25.00 -0.59
CA ASP A 38 -12.45 -26.04 0.44
C ASP A 38 -13.71 -26.25 1.31
N ILE A 39 -14.37 -25.16 1.68
CA ILE A 39 -15.52 -25.16 2.59
C ILE A 39 -16.77 -25.71 1.88
N PHE A 40 -16.94 -25.38 0.60
CA PHE A 40 -18.10 -25.80 -0.19
C PHE A 40 -17.88 -27.11 -0.98
N GLY A 41 -16.63 -27.49 -1.28
CA GLY A 41 -16.28 -28.61 -2.16
C GLY A 41 -15.87 -29.91 -1.45
N GLY A 42 -15.89 -29.96 -0.12
CA GLY A 42 -15.53 -31.16 0.64
C GLY A 42 -14.03 -31.30 0.91
N GLY A 43 -13.41 -30.28 1.52
CA GLY A 43 -12.27 -30.41 2.44
C GLY A 43 -11.09 -31.30 2.04
N PHE A 44 -10.48 -31.06 0.87
CA PHE A 44 -9.33 -31.83 0.40
C PHE A 44 -7.97 -31.11 0.52
N PHE A 45 -7.92 -29.79 0.76
CA PHE A 45 -6.65 -29.07 0.81
C PHE A 45 -6.02 -29.13 2.20
N SER A 46 -4.79 -29.66 2.25
CA SER A 46 -4.01 -29.87 3.47
C SER A 46 -3.58 -28.56 4.15
N SER A 47 -3.27 -28.62 5.46
CA SER A 47 -2.74 -27.48 6.24
C SER A 47 -1.52 -26.78 5.60
N TRP A 48 -0.75 -27.49 4.76
CA TRP A 48 0.40 -26.94 4.04
C TRP A 48 0.01 -25.87 3.02
N ILE A 49 -1.08 -26.09 2.28
CA ILE A 49 -1.54 -25.15 1.26
C ILE A 49 -2.08 -23.87 1.92
N LYS A 50 -2.77 -24.02 3.06
CA LYS A 50 -3.23 -22.86 3.86
C LYS A 50 -2.06 -22.04 4.39
N ARG A 51 -1.00 -22.71 4.87
CA ARG A 51 0.20 -22.06 5.39
C ARG A 51 1.00 -21.36 4.28
N ASP A 52 1.03 -21.92 3.09
CA ASP A 52 1.67 -21.31 1.91
C ASP A 52 0.96 -20.01 1.50
N LYS A 53 -0.37 -20.02 1.48
CA LYS A 53 -1.17 -18.82 1.17
C LYS A 53 -0.98 -17.67 2.16
N ILE A 54 -0.93 -17.98 3.46
CA ILE A 54 -0.64 -16.96 4.48
C ILE A 54 0.78 -16.42 4.35
N GLN A 55 1.76 -17.29 4.06
CA GLN A 55 3.14 -16.84 3.82
C GLN A 55 3.25 -15.94 2.58
N GLN A 56 2.60 -16.32 1.48
CA GLN A 56 2.56 -15.51 0.25
C GLN A 56 1.91 -14.15 0.50
N ALA A 57 0.77 -14.14 1.21
CA ALA A 57 0.07 -12.92 1.56
C ALA A 57 0.93 -11.98 2.42
N ASN A 58 1.62 -12.50 3.43
CA ASN A 58 2.56 -11.70 4.24
C ASN A 58 3.77 -11.24 3.41
N ALA A 59 4.25 -12.02 2.44
CA ALA A 59 5.31 -11.60 1.54
C ALA A 59 4.88 -10.40 0.66
N ASP A 60 3.66 -10.45 0.11
CA ASP A 60 3.11 -9.35 -0.68
C ASP A 60 2.92 -8.06 0.17
N ILE A 61 2.47 -8.19 1.42
CA ILE A 61 2.37 -7.06 2.37
C ILE A 61 3.75 -6.46 2.68
N ASN A 62 4.77 -7.32 2.84
CA ASN A 62 6.14 -6.87 3.07
C ASN A 62 6.72 -6.13 1.84
N GLU A 63 6.39 -6.54 0.61
CA GLU A 63 6.81 -5.79 -0.58
C GLU A 63 6.21 -4.37 -0.61
N ILE A 64 4.92 -4.23 -0.27
CA ILE A 64 4.27 -2.91 -0.19
C ILE A 64 4.97 -2.07 0.89
N SER A 65 5.27 -2.67 2.05
CA SER A 65 6.01 -2.00 3.14
C SER A 65 7.33 -1.40 2.64
N SER A 66 8.12 -2.20 1.90
CA SER A 66 9.40 -1.73 1.35
C SER A 66 9.24 -0.59 0.33
N SER A 67 8.19 -0.62 -0.49
CA SER A 67 7.90 0.47 -1.43
C SER A 67 7.44 1.73 -0.70
N LEU A 68 6.74 1.59 0.42
CA LEU A 68 6.33 2.72 1.25
C LEU A 68 7.48 3.36 2.00
N ASP A 69 8.46 2.59 2.47
CA ASP A 69 9.69 3.14 3.04
C ASP A 69 10.44 4.01 2.01
N THR A 70 10.34 3.66 0.73
CA THR A 70 10.91 4.46 -0.36
C THR A 70 10.08 5.72 -0.56
N LEU A 71 8.76 5.61 -0.68
CA LEU A 71 7.87 6.76 -0.79
C LEU A 71 8.04 7.74 0.39
N ASN A 72 8.19 7.25 1.62
CA ASN A 72 8.40 8.09 2.79
C ASN A 72 9.66 8.94 2.66
N LYS A 73 10.77 8.35 2.20
CA LYS A 73 12.02 9.09 1.98
C LYS A 73 11.86 10.18 0.93
N GLU A 74 11.22 9.86 -0.20
CA GLU A 74 10.98 10.86 -1.25
C GLU A 74 10.04 11.99 -0.77
N LEU A 75 9.04 11.68 0.06
CA LEU A 75 8.16 12.69 0.67
C LEU A 75 8.88 13.53 1.74
N GLU A 76 9.80 12.94 2.51
CA GLU A 76 10.68 13.67 3.43
C GLU A 76 11.61 14.63 2.68
N ASP A 77 12.10 14.25 1.50
CA ASP A 77 12.96 15.09 0.66
C ASP A 77 12.18 16.26 0.02
N VAL A 78 10.88 16.08 -0.24
CA VAL A 78 9.94 17.18 -0.55
C VAL A 78 9.74 18.12 0.67
N ASN A 79 10.03 17.66 1.88
CA ASN A 79 9.90 18.37 3.17
C ASN A 79 11.18 19.11 3.63
N MET A 80 12.05 19.54 2.70
CA MET A 80 13.07 20.57 2.96
C MET A 80 12.91 21.78 2.02
N HIS A 81 12.34 22.86 2.59
CA HIS A 81 12.31 24.28 2.14
C HIS A 81 11.02 24.84 1.51
N LEU A 82 9.85 24.69 2.13
CA LEU A 82 8.78 25.69 1.99
C LEU A 82 8.17 26.09 3.35
N PRO A 83 7.61 27.31 3.46
CA PRO A 83 7.49 28.04 4.72
C PRO A 83 6.52 27.35 5.68
N ALA A 84 6.86 27.48 6.95
CA ALA A 84 6.06 27.05 8.09
C ALA A 84 4.61 27.50 7.96
N GLU A 85 3.71 26.58 7.62
CA GLU A 85 2.43 26.42 8.29
C GLU A 85 1.80 25.07 7.90
N ILE A 86 1.54 24.27 8.95
CA ILE A 86 0.68 23.08 8.99
C ILE A 86 1.34 21.79 8.47
N SER A 87 2.11 21.15 9.35
CA SER A 87 2.57 19.74 9.26
C SER A 87 1.43 18.75 9.58
N ASP A 88 0.28 18.93 8.95
CA ASP A 88 -0.90 18.06 9.08
C ASP A 88 -1.19 17.47 7.70
N THR A 89 -0.17 16.83 7.14
CA THR A 89 -0.04 16.62 5.70
C THR A 89 -0.90 15.44 5.26
N PHE A 90 -1.37 15.47 4.02
CA PHE A 90 -2.04 14.31 3.43
C PHE A 90 -1.19 13.02 3.50
N ALA A 91 0.14 13.16 3.44
CA ALA A 91 1.10 12.08 3.61
C ALA A 91 1.02 11.42 5.01
N ASP A 92 0.94 12.21 6.08
CA ASP A 92 0.87 11.70 7.46
C ASP A 92 -0.36 10.80 7.63
N ASN A 93 -1.52 11.23 7.11
CA ASN A 93 -2.75 10.43 7.11
C ASN A 93 -2.63 9.11 6.32
N VAL A 94 -1.87 9.10 5.22
CA VAL A 94 -1.60 7.88 4.44
C VAL A 94 -0.74 6.93 5.28
N PHE A 95 0.32 7.43 5.93
CA PHE A 95 1.19 6.60 6.76
C PHE A 95 0.51 6.09 8.02
N ASP A 96 -0.28 6.92 8.72
CA ASP A 96 -1.06 6.48 9.87
C ASP A 96 -2.02 5.34 9.50
N MET A 97 -2.73 5.48 8.36
CA MET A 97 -3.57 4.40 7.83
C MET A 97 -2.79 3.11 7.58
N TRP A 98 -1.56 3.22 7.07
CA TRP A 98 -0.68 2.08 6.78
C TRP A 98 -0.19 1.38 8.05
N PHE A 99 0.41 2.13 8.98
CA PHE A 99 1.04 1.58 10.18
C PHE A 99 0.02 1.07 11.20
N ASP A 100 -1.16 1.68 11.32
CA ASP A 100 -2.17 1.25 12.29
C ASP A 100 -2.88 -0.04 11.87
N ASN A 101 -3.11 -0.25 10.56
CA ASN A 101 -3.98 -1.33 10.08
C ASN A 101 -3.22 -2.44 9.35
N ILE A 102 -2.29 -2.12 8.44
CA ILE A 102 -1.83 -3.10 7.44
C ILE A 102 -0.69 -3.98 7.95
N PHE A 103 0.16 -3.49 8.84
CA PHE A 103 1.37 -4.20 9.30
C PHE A 103 1.12 -5.42 10.20
N THR A 104 -0.13 -5.68 10.60
CA THR A 104 -0.44 -6.91 11.34
C THR A 104 -0.36 -8.10 10.38
N ASP A 105 0.67 -8.94 10.55
CA ASP A 105 0.82 -10.22 9.85
C ASP A 105 -0.49 -11.03 9.92
N LEU A 106 -0.89 -11.58 8.78
CA LEU A 106 -1.97 -12.54 8.70
C LEU A 106 -1.61 -13.78 9.53
N ARG A 107 -2.45 -14.10 10.50
CA ARG A 107 -2.34 -15.28 11.36
C ARG A 107 -3.21 -16.42 10.86
N VAL A 108 -4.40 -16.09 10.35
CA VAL A 108 -5.38 -17.07 9.88
C VAL A 108 -6.00 -16.64 8.56
N GLN A 109 -6.50 -17.62 7.81
CA GLN A 109 -7.14 -17.39 6.50
C GLN A 109 -8.34 -16.45 6.56
N GLY A 110 -9.07 -16.43 7.69
CA GLY A 110 -10.21 -15.54 7.87
C GLY A 110 -9.86 -14.05 7.82
N GLU A 111 -8.61 -13.68 8.10
CA GLU A 111 -8.13 -12.29 8.11
C GLU A 111 -7.81 -11.77 6.68
N ILE A 112 -7.71 -12.65 5.68
CA ILE A 112 -7.39 -12.27 4.28
C ILE A 112 -8.42 -11.26 3.74
N LYS A 113 -9.70 -11.48 4.03
CA LYS A 113 -10.77 -10.61 3.57
C LYS A 113 -10.68 -9.21 4.18
N ASP A 114 -10.34 -9.13 5.46
CA ASP A 114 -10.17 -7.86 6.15
C ASP A 114 -8.96 -7.10 5.57
N LYS A 115 -7.85 -7.82 5.31
CA LYS A 115 -6.68 -7.24 4.62
C LYS A 115 -7.00 -6.74 3.21
N LEU A 116 -7.83 -7.45 2.46
CA LEU A 116 -8.28 -6.98 1.13
C LEU A 116 -9.06 -5.67 1.22
N VAL A 117 -9.88 -5.49 2.25
CA VAL A 117 -10.63 -4.24 2.47
C VAL A 117 -9.67 -3.11 2.85
N GLU A 118 -8.73 -3.36 3.76
CA GLU A 118 -7.70 -2.40 4.17
C GLU A 118 -6.82 -1.96 3.00
N LEU A 119 -6.33 -2.90 2.19
CA LEU A 119 -5.50 -2.60 1.01
C LEU A 119 -6.25 -1.76 -0.02
N LYS A 120 -7.53 -2.05 -0.25
CA LYS A 120 -8.37 -1.22 -1.14
C LYS A 120 -8.52 0.19 -0.60
N ALA A 121 -8.83 0.36 0.68
CA ALA A 121 -8.92 1.67 1.32
C ALA A 121 -7.60 2.44 1.21
N PHE A 122 -6.49 1.78 1.50
CA PHE A 122 -5.16 2.36 1.43
C PHE A 122 -4.78 2.78 0.01
N ARG A 123 -5.13 1.98 -1.00
CA ARG A 123 -4.97 2.34 -2.41
C ARG A 123 -5.65 3.68 -2.75
N TYR A 124 -6.86 3.91 -2.24
CA TYR A 124 -7.56 5.18 -2.44
C TYR A 124 -6.80 6.35 -1.83
N SER A 125 -6.21 6.17 -0.65
CA SER A 125 -5.38 7.20 -0.01
C SER A 125 -4.14 7.51 -0.84
N ILE A 126 -3.43 6.50 -1.36
CA ILE A 126 -2.26 6.74 -2.22
C ILE A 126 -2.64 7.45 -3.54
N ILE A 127 -3.80 7.15 -4.13
CA ILE A 127 -4.28 7.87 -5.32
C ILE A 127 -4.50 9.35 -5.02
N ASN A 128 -5.08 9.67 -3.88
CA ASN A 128 -5.28 11.06 -3.47
C ASN A 128 -3.94 11.77 -3.24
N LEU A 129 -2.92 11.08 -2.73
CA LEU A 129 -1.55 11.63 -2.62
C LEU A 129 -1.00 11.97 -4.00
N ILE A 130 -1.11 11.05 -4.96
CA ILE A 130 -0.66 11.26 -6.35
C ILE A 130 -1.37 12.47 -6.97
N ASN A 131 -2.67 12.64 -6.72
CA ASN A 131 -3.43 13.79 -7.21
C ASN A 131 -2.90 15.12 -6.64
N ASN A 132 -2.54 15.16 -5.35
CA ASN A 132 -1.96 16.34 -4.71
C ASN A 132 -0.56 16.65 -5.29
N LEU A 133 0.29 15.62 -5.42
CA LEU A 133 1.62 15.78 -6.03
C LEU A 133 1.52 16.32 -7.46
N ASN A 134 0.57 15.82 -8.26
CA ASN A 134 0.33 16.32 -9.62
C ASN A 134 -0.12 17.79 -9.64
N ALA A 135 -0.95 18.22 -8.69
CA ALA A 135 -1.36 19.62 -8.58
C ALA A 135 -0.15 20.53 -8.32
N GLU A 136 0.72 20.17 -7.38
CA GLU A 136 1.94 20.92 -7.06
C GLU A 136 2.93 20.96 -8.23
N ILE A 137 3.14 19.83 -8.91
CA ILE A 137 3.99 19.75 -10.11
C ILE A 137 3.47 20.71 -11.19
N THR A 138 2.16 20.69 -11.44
CA THR A 138 1.53 21.55 -12.46
C THR A 138 1.65 23.04 -12.11
N GLU A 139 1.66 23.41 -10.83
CA GLU A 139 1.87 24.79 -10.40
C GLU A 139 3.31 25.26 -10.61
N LEU A 140 4.29 24.38 -10.41
CA LEU A 140 5.72 24.71 -10.61
C LEU A 140 6.14 24.72 -12.09
N GLU A 141 5.40 24.06 -12.97
CA GLU A 141 5.67 24.03 -14.42
C GLU A 141 5.07 25.23 -15.18
N LYS A 142 4.28 26.09 -14.53
CA LYS A 142 3.72 27.33 -15.11
C LYS A 142 4.73 28.46 -15.17
#